data_AF-A0A519FXW7-F1
#
_entry.id   AF-A0A519FXW7-F1
#
_cell.length_a   1.000
_cell.length_b   1.000
_cell.length_c   1.000
_cell.angle_alpha   90.00
_cell.angle_beta   90.00
_cell.angle_gamma   90.00
#
_symmetry.space_group_name_H-M   'P 1'
#
loop_
_entity.id
_entity.type
_entity.pdbx_description
1 polymer ?
#
loop_
_entity_poly.entity_id
_entity_poly.type
_entity_poly.pdbx_seq_one_letter_code
_entity_poly.pdbx_strand_id
1 'polypeptide(L)'
;FLVMPPAPFFPDYAPEVGDEVVDELQIGSADDVIVLLVLNAGESLDSTTANLMAPVLINTVTRRASQVILDDPNLPIAAPLVA
;
A
#
# COMPACT_ATOMS: atom_id res chain seq x y z
N PHE A 1 -1.93 -12.22 5.57
CA PHE A 1 -0.90 -11.58 4.74
C PHE A 1 0.20 -11.04 5.64
N LEU A 2 1.45 -11.08 5.19
CA LEU A 2 2.51 -10.28 5.80
C LEU A 2 2.45 -8.88 5.18
N VAL A 3 2.44 -7.85 6.00
CA VAL A 3 2.26 -6.47 5.56
C VAL A 3 3.21 -5.54 6.30
N MET A 4 3.46 -4.39 5.71
CA MET A 4 4.28 -3.35 6.33
C MET A 4 3.89 -1.94 5.85
N PRO A 5 4.14 -0.88 6.63
CA PRO A 5 4.04 0.49 6.12
C PRO A 5 5.12 0.72 5.05
N PRO A 6 4.90 1.55 4.02
CA PRO A 6 5.87 1.74 2.93
C PRO A 6 7.16 2.46 3.37
N ALA A 7 7.05 3.42 4.29
CA ALA A 7 8.11 4.38 4.61
C ALA A 7 9.52 3.81 4.88
N PRO A 8 9.71 2.65 5.55
CA PRO A 8 11.04 2.11 5.82
C PRO A 8 11.85 1.67 4.59
N PHE A 9 11.20 1.25 3.49
CA PHE A 9 11.89 0.82 2.26
C PHE A 9 11.53 1.68 1.04
N PHE A 10 10.38 2.36 1.08
CA PHE A 10 9.87 3.20 0.00
C PHE A 10 9.42 4.56 0.57
N PRO A 11 10.36 5.42 1.02
CA PRO A 11 10.04 6.67 1.71
C PRO A 11 9.26 7.68 0.84
N ASP A 12 9.46 7.62 -0.47
CA ASP A 12 8.81 8.52 -1.44
C ASP A 12 7.50 7.95 -1.99
N TYR A 13 7.03 6.81 -1.47
CA TYR A 13 5.81 6.17 -1.95
C TYR A 13 4.56 6.93 -1.47
N ALA A 14 3.95 7.68 -2.39
CA ALA A 14 2.74 8.46 -2.19
C ALA A 14 1.67 8.02 -3.20
N PRO A 15 0.89 6.96 -2.91
CA PRO A 15 -0.09 6.45 -3.85
C PRO A 15 -1.27 7.42 -4.01
N GLU A 16 -1.67 7.65 -5.26
CA GLU A 16 -2.89 8.38 -5.60
C GLU A 16 -4.04 7.39 -5.83
N VAL A 17 -5.22 7.70 -5.29
CA VAL A 17 -6.43 6.88 -5.45
C VAL A 17 -7.58 7.71 -5.98
N GLY A 18 -8.45 7.08 -6.77
CA GLY A 18 -9.62 7.73 -7.34
C GLY A 18 -10.72 8.01 -6.31
N ASP A 19 -11.63 8.92 -6.68
CA ASP A 19 -12.75 9.36 -5.83
C ASP A 19 -13.65 8.20 -5.37
N GLU A 20 -13.81 7.15 -6.18
CA GLU A 20 -14.60 5.97 -5.81
C GLU A 20 -14.05 5.28 -4.54
N VAL A 21 -12.72 5.19 -4.41
CA VAL A 21 -12.05 4.61 -3.23
C VAL A 21 -12.21 5.52 -2.02
N VAL A 22 -12.11 6.84 -2.23
CA VAL A 22 -12.31 7.86 -1.18
C VAL A 22 -13.72 7.74 -0.60
N ASP A 23 -14.72 7.64 -1.47
CA ASP A 23 -16.13 7.48 -1.09
C ASP A 23 -16.40 6.13 -0.41
N GLU A 24 -15.87 5.03 -0.96
CA GLU A 24 -16.04 3.68 -0.41
C GLU A 24 -15.50 3.57 1.02
N LEU A 25 -14.29 4.11 1.23
CA LEU A 25 -13.58 4.08 2.50
C LEU A 25 -13.95 5.25 3.43
N GLN A 26 -14.77 6.19 2.96
CA GLN A 26 -15.22 7.38 3.68
C GLN A 26 -14.05 8.23 4.21
N ILE A 27 -13.05 8.45 3.37
CA ILE A 27 -11.81 9.16 3.73
C ILE A 27 -12.09 10.66 3.76
N GLY A 28 -11.97 11.28 4.94
CA GLY A 28 -12.09 12.72 5.13
C GLY A 28 -10.75 13.46 5.11
N SER A 29 -9.67 12.78 5.51
CA SER A 29 -8.29 13.28 5.51
C SER A 29 -7.33 12.13 5.23
N ALA A 30 -6.21 12.41 4.55
CA ALA A 30 -5.14 11.45 4.36
C ALA A 30 -4.48 11.03 5.69
N ASP A 31 -4.49 11.92 6.70
CA ASP A 31 -3.93 11.64 8.03
C ASP A 31 -4.68 10.51 8.76
N ASP A 32 -5.93 10.25 8.38
CA ASP A 32 -6.76 9.18 8.96
C ASP A 32 -6.51 7.83 8.29
N VAL A 33 -5.67 7.77 7.26
CA VAL A 33 -5.45 6.58 6.43
C VAL A 33 -4.10 5.93 6.73
N ILE A 34 -4.13 4.65 7.08
CA ILE A 34 -2.95 3.81 7.12
C ILE A 34 -2.78 3.16 5.75
N VAL A 35 -1.58 3.28 5.18
CA VAL A 35 -1.16 2.59 3.95
C VAL A 35 -0.28 1.41 4.34
N LEU A 36 -0.62 0.22 3.88
CA LEU A 36 0.17 -0.99 4.05
C LEU A 36 0.44 -1.66 2.70
N LEU A 37 1.65 -2.19 2.53
CA LEU A 37 2.03 -2.99 1.39
C LEU A 37 1.98 -4.46 1.75
N VAL A 38 1.47 -5.28 0.83
CA VAL A 38 1.51 -6.74 0.97
C VAL A 38 2.86 -7.26 0.50
N LEU A 39 3.48 -8.10 1.34
CA LEU A 39 4.76 -8.72 1.04
C LEU A 39 4.59 -10.12 0.43
N ASN A 40 5.41 -10.43 -0.55
CA ASN A 40 5.76 -11.79 -0.94
C ASN A 40 7.05 -12.16 -0.20
N ALA A 41 6.91 -12.96 0.86
CA ALA A 41 8.03 -13.32 1.73
C ALA A 41 8.94 -14.35 1.04
N GLY A 42 10.22 -13.98 0.89
CA GLY A 42 11.27 -14.90 0.47
C GLY A 42 11.89 -15.65 1.64
N GLU A 43 12.93 -16.44 1.38
CA GLU A 43 13.73 -17.11 2.43
C GLU A 43 14.55 -16.11 3.26
N SER A 44 14.77 -14.91 2.72
CA SER A 44 15.51 -13.79 3.32
C SER A 44 14.88 -12.45 2.95
N LEU A 45 15.40 -11.35 3.51
CA LEU A 45 14.97 -10.01 3.12
C LEU A 45 15.31 -9.69 1.66
N ASP A 46 16.47 -10.15 1.17
CA ASP A 46 16.95 -9.97 -0.22
C ASP A 46 16.01 -10.61 -1.27
N SER A 47 15.30 -11.67 -0.87
CA SER A 47 14.33 -12.36 -1.73
C SER A 47 12.88 -11.97 -1.44
N THR A 48 12.65 -11.03 -0.52
CA THR A 48 11.31 -10.53 -0.18
C THR A 48 10.97 -9.33 -1.05
N THR A 49 9.75 -9.30 -1.57
CA THR A 49 9.25 -8.19 -2.40
C THR A 49 7.95 -7.62 -1.86
N ALA A 50 7.68 -6.34 -2.12
CA ALA A 50 6.40 -5.68 -1.83
C ALA A 50 5.59 -5.42 -3.12
N ASN A 51 4.27 -5.50 -3.01
CA ASN A 51 3.37 -5.07 -4.08
C ASN A 51 3.03 -3.59 -3.92
N LEU A 52 3.66 -2.72 -4.74
CA LEU A 52 3.39 -1.29 -4.78
C LEU A 52 2.16 -0.93 -5.64
N MET A 53 1.70 -1.83 -6.50
CA MET A 53 0.53 -1.62 -7.36
C MET A 53 -0.79 -1.76 -6.59
N ALA A 54 -0.80 -2.53 -5.49
CA ALA A 54 -2.03 -2.84 -4.76
C ALA A 54 -1.89 -2.68 -3.23
N PRO A 55 -1.74 -1.45 -2.71
CA PRO A 55 -1.71 -1.19 -1.28
C PRO A 55 -3.04 -1.54 -0.61
N VAL A 56 -2.96 -1.87 0.68
CA VAL A 56 -4.11 -1.92 1.59
C VAL A 56 -4.25 -0.54 2.23
N LEU A 57 -5.39 0.09 2.00
CA LEU A 57 -5.77 1.34 2.65
C LEU A 57 -6.74 1.05 3.78
N ILE A 58 -6.49 1.63 4.95
CA ILE A 58 -7.33 1.49 6.14
C ILE A 58 -7.66 2.88 6.66
N ASN A 59 -8.94 3.26 6.62
CA ASN A 59 -9.43 4.44 7.31
C ASN A 59 -9.60 4.12 8.80
N THR A 60 -8.80 4.77 9.64
CA THR A 60 -8.76 4.49 11.09
C THR A 60 -10.00 4.99 11.84
N VAL A 61 -10.68 6.02 11.30
CA VAL A 61 -11.89 6.60 11.88
C VAL A 61 -13.10 5.69 11.62
N THR A 62 -13.30 5.30 10.36
CA THR A 62 -14.48 4.50 9.94
C THR A 62 -14.25 3.01 10.04
N ARG A 63 -12.99 2.56 10.21
CA ARG A 63 -12.55 1.16 10.22
C ARG A 63 -12.85 0.42 8.92
N ARG A 64 -13.03 1.17 7.84
CA ARG A 64 -13.16 0.63 6.48
C ARG A 64 -11.77 0.39 5.91
N ALA A 65 -11.63 -0.67 5.14
CA ALA A 65 -10.39 -1.00 4.48
C ALA A 65 -10.66 -1.68 3.14
N SER A 66 -9.78 -1.43 2.18
CA SER A 66 -9.79 -2.10 0.89
C SER A 66 -8.36 -2.27 0.39
N GLN A 67 -8.12 -3.33 -0.39
CA GLN A 67 -6.91 -3.46 -1.18
C GLN A 67 -7.18 -2.86 -2.55
N VAL A 68 -6.50 -1.77 -2.86
CA VAL A 68 -6.82 -0.90 -4.01
C VAL A 68 -5.77 -1.08 -5.08
N ILE A 69 -6.18 -1.44 -6.29
CA ILE A 69 -5.28 -1.46 -7.46
C ILE A 69 -5.14 -0.02 -7.94
N LEU A 70 -3.91 0.48 -8.01
CA LEU A 70 -3.62 1.85 -8.44
C LEU A 70 -3.58 1.96 -9.96
N ASP A 71 -3.86 3.16 -10.47
CA ASP A 71 -3.88 3.42 -11.91
C ASP A 71 -2.48 3.65 -12.50
N ASP A 72 -1.45 3.91 -11.69
CA ASP A 72 -0.08 4.10 -12.18
C ASP A 72 0.53 2.77 -12.67
N PRO A 73 0.68 2.57 -13.99
CA PRO A 73 1.15 1.31 -14.55
C PRO A 73 2.63 1.04 -14.25
N ASN A 74 3.38 2.04 -13.77
CA ASN A 74 4.81 1.91 -13.49
C ASN A 74 5.10 1.30 -12.12
N LEU A 75 4.08 1.17 -11.26
CA LEU A 75 4.27 0.59 -9.93
C LEU A 75 4.50 -0.93 -10.03
N PRO A 76 5.60 -1.46 -9.48
CA PRO A 76 5.88 -2.88 -9.52
C PRO A 76 4.95 -3.68 -8.59
N ILE A 77 4.50 -4.83 -9.09
CA ILE A 77 3.77 -5.85 -8.28
C ILE A 77 4.74 -6.59 -7.34
N ALA A 78 6.04 -6.58 -7.63
CA ALA A 78 7.09 -7.24 -6.85
C ALA A 78 8.35 -6.36 -6.78
N ALA A 79 8.29 -5.29 -5.99
CA ALA A 79 9.44 -4.43 -5.69
C ALA A 79 10.36 -5.10 -4.66
N PRO A 80 11.66 -5.30 -4.93
CA PRO A 80 12.61 -5.75 -3.92
C PRO A 80 12.63 -4.81 -2.71
N LEU A 81 12.70 -5.35 -1.48
CA LEU A 81 12.82 -4.52 -0.28
C LEU A 81 14.23 -3.96 -0.08
N VAL A 82 15.25 -4.71 -0.52
CA VAL A 82 16.67 -4.35 -0.44
C VAL A 82 17.34 -4.67 -1.77
N ALA A 83 18.37 -3.90 -2.14
CA ALA A 83 19.13 -4.04 -3.38
C ALA A 83 20.46 -4.78 -3.15
#